data_AF-A0A8C6ZGH3-F1
#
_entry.id   AF-A0A8C6ZGH3-F1
#
_cell.length_a   1.000
_cell.length_b   1.000
_cell.length_c   1.000
_cell.angle_alpha   90.00
_cell.angle_beta   90.00
_cell.angle_gamma   90.00
#
_symmetry.space_group_name_H-M   'P 1'
#
loop_
_entity.id
_entity.type
_entity.pdbx_description
1 polymer ?
#
loop_
_entity_poly.entity_id
_entity_poly.type
_entity_poly.pdbx_seq_one_letter_code
_entity_poly.pdbx_strand_id
1 'polypeptide(L)'
;MACALGPGCRRSKALRELDEQRLWELLEEHRYRIVRSTFPNRLTPYLRQAKVLDQLDEEEILHSPQFTNRAMKVGHMLDLLKSRGKNGALAFLESLKFHNPDTYTLITGLEASTDLHRFSGLLESSRLTECLARAVSSLQEELAQEKRQCVALARHCGQLKESVTQLEAQNGSLAGVQADYDRMKREASTHFHEGLKLKDELYNLSMRYSNALKEKDLAITRCQALQEELYLARQELQRARAERGCEEERARSGAEHPRAGELLTLGEEKEKLRSPMELETFSLDILEQHLDEALEDKQQLLERIHSLRERAAAAEQQHKQVGLEGPAAGAAPLGGKGGVQRAGCGPARDLPEPAGKGLAAQEGVRAHGRGLRAEAAGESAGATEPRPRGWDVSRDILPGASLSSLQRAPQAAPVGARAAAPALCSPGR
;
A
#
# COMPACT_ATOMS: atom_id res chain seq x y z
N MET A 1 57.24 -33.50 77.63
CA MET A 1 56.82 -32.09 77.45
C MET A 1 55.58 -32.07 76.57
N ALA A 2 54.50 -31.50 77.08
CA ALA A 2 53.21 -31.41 76.40
C ALA A 2 53.30 -30.43 75.22
N CYS A 3 53.12 -30.92 73.99
CA CYS A 3 52.99 -30.06 72.82
C CYS A 3 51.65 -29.31 72.91
N ALA A 4 51.75 -28.01 73.15
CA ALA A 4 50.61 -27.11 73.14
C ALA A 4 49.98 -27.09 71.74
N LEU A 5 48.77 -27.65 71.63
CA LEU A 5 47.89 -27.47 70.48
C LEU A 5 47.70 -25.98 70.22
N GLY A 6 48.10 -25.51 69.05
CA GLY A 6 47.99 -24.10 68.64
C GLY A 6 46.55 -23.56 68.75
N PRO A 7 46.37 -22.25 68.91
CA PRO A 7 45.07 -21.61 69.17
C PRO A 7 44.03 -21.83 68.07
N GLY A 8 44.43 -22.09 66.82
CA GLY A 8 43.51 -22.38 65.70
C GLY A 8 42.79 -23.74 65.81
N CYS A 9 43.44 -24.76 66.37
CA CYS A 9 42.88 -26.12 66.45
C CYS A 9 41.88 -26.28 67.62
N ARG A 10 42.04 -25.49 68.70
CA ARG A 10 41.06 -25.45 69.81
C ARG A 10 39.77 -24.73 69.42
N ARG A 11 39.84 -23.69 68.59
CA ARG A 11 38.66 -22.89 68.19
C ARG A 11 37.84 -23.52 67.05
N SER A 12 38.44 -24.32 66.15
CA SER A 12 37.67 -25.10 65.16
C SER A 12 36.84 -26.23 65.81
N LYS A 13 37.27 -26.74 66.97
CA LYS A 13 36.46 -27.63 67.81
C LYS A 13 35.32 -26.85 68.50
N ALA A 14 35.61 -25.63 68.96
CA ALA A 14 34.58 -24.75 69.53
C ALA A 14 33.41 -24.50 68.55
N LEU A 15 33.66 -24.29 67.25
CA LEU A 15 32.59 -24.15 66.23
C LEU A 15 31.62 -25.34 66.16
N ARG A 16 32.11 -26.57 66.40
CA ARG A 16 31.24 -27.77 66.41
C ARG A 16 30.47 -27.92 67.71
N GLU A 17 30.94 -27.28 68.78
CA GLU A 17 30.33 -27.29 70.12
C GLU A 17 29.23 -26.22 70.27
N LEU A 18 29.13 -25.21 69.40
CA LEU A 18 28.03 -24.25 69.42
C LEU A 18 26.67 -24.88 69.09
N ASP A 19 25.62 -24.34 69.71
CA ASP A 19 24.23 -24.69 69.41
C ASP A 19 23.84 -24.27 67.99
N GLU A 20 22.85 -24.97 67.41
CA GLU A 20 22.35 -24.72 66.07
C GLU A 20 21.90 -23.26 65.87
N GLN A 21 21.14 -22.73 66.85
CA GLN A 21 20.63 -21.36 66.82
C GLN A 21 21.78 -20.35 66.71
N ARG A 22 22.86 -20.58 67.48
CA ARG A 22 23.99 -19.67 67.53
C ARG A 22 24.85 -19.72 66.27
N LEU A 23 24.97 -20.88 65.63
CA LEU A 23 25.64 -21.04 64.34
C LEU A 23 24.90 -20.31 63.22
N TRP A 24 23.57 -20.40 63.19
CA TRP A 24 22.76 -19.70 62.20
C TRP A 24 22.67 -18.19 62.47
N GLU A 25 22.64 -17.74 63.72
CA GLU A 25 22.76 -16.32 64.07
C GLU A 25 24.04 -15.70 63.51
N LEU A 26 25.19 -16.36 63.69
CA LEU A 26 26.48 -15.90 63.15
C LEU A 26 26.47 -15.78 61.62
N LEU A 27 25.84 -16.74 60.93
CA LEU A 27 25.70 -16.72 59.47
C LEU A 27 24.73 -15.62 59.02
N GLU A 28 23.63 -15.41 59.74
CA GLU A 28 22.59 -14.45 59.40
C GLU A 28 23.07 -13.00 59.62
N GLU A 29 23.82 -12.74 60.70
CA GLU A 29 24.50 -11.47 60.95
C GLU A 29 25.40 -11.04 59.77
N HIS A 30 25.99 -12.02 59.07
CA HIS A 30 26.89 -11.82 57.94
C HIS A 30 26.24 -12.13 56.58
N ARG A 31 24.92 -12.34 56.51
CA ARG A 31 24.22 -12.80 55.30
C ARG A 31 24.50 -11.92 54.09
N TYR A 32 24.48 -10.60 54.25
CA TYR A 32 24.79 -9.66 53.16
C TYR A 32 26.18 -9.88 52.56
N ARG A 33 27.19 -10.12 53.40
CA ARG A 33 28.57 -10.36 52.95
C ARG A 33 28.68 -11.71 52.24
N ILE A 34 28.07 -12.74 52.81
CA ILE A 34 28.04 -14.10 52.25
C ILE A 34 27.40 -14.09 50.85
N VAL A 35 26.21 -13.49 50.71
CA VAL A 35 25.47 -13.44 49.44
C VAL A 35 26.26 -12.72 48.35
N ARG A 36 27.09 -11.74 48.74
CA ARG A 36 27.89 -10.94 47.81
C ARG A 36 29.23 -11.58 47.44
N SER A 37 29.88 -12.30 48.35
CA SER A 37 31.22 -12.87 48.10
C SER A 37 31.18 -14.31 47.59
N THR A 38 30.08 -15.04 47.78
CA THR A 38 30.02 -16.47 47.45
C THR A 38 29.43 -16.76 46.08
N PHE A 39 29.79 -17.94 45.57
CA PHE A 39 29.37 -18.43 44.25
C PHE A 39 28.78 -19.83 44.41
N PRO A 40 27.47 -20.04 44.13
CA PRO A 40 26.81 -21.32 44.35
C PRO A 40 27.49 -22.48 43.63
N ASN A 41 27.88 -22.28 42.36
CA ASN A 41 28.57 -23.29 41.52
C ASN A 41 29.92 -23.77 42.07
N ARG A 42 30.54 -23.03 43.00
CA ARG A 42 31.76 -23.46 43.69
C ARG A 42 31.46 -24.24 44.96
N LEU A 43 30.35 -23.96 45.62
CA LEU A 43 30.00 -24.53 46.93
C LEU A 43 29.11 -25.77 46.83
N THR A 44 28.17 -25.81 45.87
CA THR A 44 27.22 -26.92 45.69
C THR A 44 27.88 -28.29 45.52
N PRO A 45 29.02 -28.46 44.81
CA PRO A 45 29.65 -29.77 44.68
C PRO A 45 30.17 -30.32 46.01
N TYR A 46 30.74 -29.44 46.86
CA TYR A 46 31.20 -29.81 48.19
C TYR A 46 30.03 -30.10 49.13
N LEU A 47 28.98 -29.28 49.09
CA LEU A 47 27.78 -29.46 49.93
C LEU A 47 27.03 -30.76 49.59
N ARG A 48 27.05 -31.19 48.32
CA ARG A 48 26.57 -32.49 47.88
C ARG A 48 27.45 -33.63 48.41
N GLN A 49 28.77 -33.47 48.38
CA GLN A 49 29.70 -34.45 48.96
C GLN A 49 29.52 -34.60 50.48
N ALA A 50 29.22 -33.50 51.17
CA ALA A 50 28.90 -33.48 52.60
C ALA A 50 27.51 -34.04 52.93
N LYS A 51 26.72 -34.47 51.93
CA LYS A 51 25.35 -34.99 52.04
C LYS A 51 24.36 -34.03 52.71
N VAL A 52 24.61 -32.73 52.58
CA VAL A 52 23.71 -31.69 53.09
C VAL A 52 22.76 -31.21 52.01
N LEU A 53 23.21 -31.20 50.75
CA LEU A 53 22.39 -30.98 49.56
C LEU A 53 22.34 -32.26 48.72
N ASP A 54 21.23 -32.50 48.04
CA ASP A 54 21.12 -33.56 47.03
C ASP A 54 21.33 -33.02 45.60
N GLN A 55 21.17 -33.89 44.60
CA GLN A 55 21.32 -33.49 43.19
C GLN A 55 20.18 -32.55 42.73
N LEU A 56 18.97 -32.71 43.26
CA LEU A 56 17.83 -31.89 42.89
C LEU A 56 17.97 -30.48 43.47
N ASP A 57 18.41 -30.37 44.72
CA ASP A 57 18.75 -29.11 45.38
C ASP A 57 19.81 -28.34 44.57
N GLU A 58 20.84 -29.03 44.06
CA GLU A 58 21.89 -28.41 43.24
C GLU A 58 21.35 -27.89 41.89
N GLU A 59 20.55 -28.69 41.20
CA GLU A 59 19.91 -28.28 39.95
C GLU A 59 18.95 -27.10 40.16
N GLU A 60 18.19 -27.10 41.26
CA GLU A 60 17.30 -26.01 41.63
C GLU A 60 18.08 -24.70 41.89
N ILE A 61 19.17 -24.76 42.66
CA ILE A 61 19.99 -23.59 42.97
C ILE A 61 20.66 -23.02 41.71
N LEU A 62 21.17 -23.89 40.82
CA LEU A 62 21.97 -23.46 39.67
C LEU A 62 21.13 -23.07 38.46
N HIS A 63 20.06 -23.82 38.17
CA HIS A 63 19.33 -23.77 36.91
C HIS A 63 17.87 -23.31 37.02
N SER A 64 17.35 -23.05 38.24
CA SER A 64 16.00 -22.53 38.37
C SER A 64 15.85 -21.13 37.71
N PRO A 65 14.83 -20.94 36.86
CA PRO A 65 14.54 -19.65 36.24
C PRO A 65 13.98 -18.62 37.23
N GLN A 66 13.60 -19.06 38.44
CA GLN A 66 13.04 -18.18 39.49
C GLN A 66 14.11 -17.27 40.11
N PHE A 67 15.38 -17.68 40.07
CA PHE A 67 16.50 -16.93 40.65
C PHE A 67 17.35 -16.30 39.53
N THR A 68 16.98 -15.09 39.12
CA THR A 68 17.64 -14.38 38.01
C THR A 68 19.03 -13.85 38.37
N ASN A 69 19.26 -13.53 39.64
CA ASN A 69 20.51 -12.99 40.15
C ASN A 69 21.22 -14.01 41.07
N ARG A 70 22.56 -14.05 41.02
CA ARG A 70 23.41 -14.83 41.94
C ARG A 70 23.06 -14.58 43.40
N ALA A 71 22.75 -13.34 43.78
CA ALA A 71 22.38 -13.03 45.15
C ALA A 71 21.12 -13.80 45.61
N MET A 72 20.14 -13.95 44.72
CA MET A 72 18.94 -14.75 44.97
C MET A 72 19.27 -16.23 45.05
N LYS A 73 20.14 -16.73 44.16
CA LYS A 73 20.61 -18.14 44.18
C LYS A 73 21.33 -18.50 45.48
N VAL A 74 22.24 -17.63 45.95
CA VAL A 74 22.94 -17.84 47.23
C VAL A 74 21.97 -17.70 48.41
N GLY A 75 21.06 -16.71 48.37
CA GLY A 75 20.03 -16.56 49.40
C GLY A 75 19.18 -17.81 49.54
N HIS A 76 18.69 -18.34 48.42
CA HIS A 76 17.92 -19.59 48.37
C HIS A 76 18.73 -20.79 48.87
N MET A 77 19.99 -20.92 48.46
CA MET A 77 20.89 -21.96 48.95
C MET A 77 21.08 -21.89 50.48
N LEU A 78 21.22 -20.68 51.05
CA LEU A 78 21.30 -20.51 52.50
C LEU A 78 20.01 -20.92 53.20
N ASP A 79 18.86 -20.61 52.62
CA ASP A 79 17.55 -20.96 53.17
C ASP A 79 17.31 -22.48 53.13
N LEU A 80 17.73 -23.15 52.04
CA LEU A 80 17.77 -24.61 51.95
C LEU A 80 18.69 -25.21 53.01
N LEU A 81 19.92 -24.69 53.15
CA LEU A 81 20.87 -25.18 54.17
C LEU A 81 20.35 -24.97 55.59
N LYS A 82 19.59 -23.90 55.85
CA LYS A 82 18.94 -23.63 57.13
C LYS A 82 17.91 -24.71 57.50
N SER A 83 17.20 -25.25 56.51
CA SER A 83 16.30 -26.40 56.72
C SER A 83 17.03 -27.71 57.07
N ARG A 84 18.35 -27.79 56.83
CA ARG A 84 19.21 -28.95 57.12
C ARG A 84 19.89 -28.85 58.50
N GLY A 85 19.52 -27.83 59.29
CA GLY A 85 19.92 -27.63 60.69
C GLY A 85 21.41 -27.41 60.90
N LYS A 86 21.94 -27.86 62.05
CA LYS A 86 23.34 -27.69 62.44
C LYS A 86 24.35 -28.23 61.42
N ASN A 87 24.04 -29.34 60.77
CA ASN A 87 24.91 -29.94 59.75
C ASN A 87 25.03 -29.04 58.51
N GLY A 88 23.96 -28.33 58.15
CA GLY A 88 23.99 -27.37 57.05
C GLY A 88 24.88 -26.17 57.33
N ALA A 89 24.81 -25.60 58.53
CA ALA A 89 25.69 -24.50 58.93
C ALA A 89 27.16 -24.93 58.94
N LEU A 90 27.48 -26.11 59.48
CA LEU A 90 28.85 -26.61 59.57
C LEU A 90 29.44 -26.93 58.19
N ALA A 91 28.70 -27.65 57.34
CA ALA A 91 29.15 -27.95 55.98
C ALA A 91 29.31 -26.68 55.14
N PHE A 92 28.44 -25.68 55.34
CA PHE A 92 28.57 -24.39 54.69
C PHE A 92 29.84 -23.66 55.13
N LEU A 93 30.10 -23.54 56.43
CA LEU A 93 31.34 -22.94 56.95
C LEU A 93 32.58 -23.68 56.45
N GLU A 94 32.53 -25.01 56.37
CA GLU A 94 33.63 -25.81 55.84
C GLU A 94 33.84 -25.55 54.34
N SER A 95 32.75 -25.45 53.55
CA SER A 95 32.82 -25.07 52.14
C SER A 95 33.41 -23.65 51.93
N LEU A 96 33.06 -22.71 52.81
CA LEU A 96 33.62 -21.35 52.78
C LEU A 96 35.11 -21.35 53.11
N LYS A 97 35.54 -22.20 54.05
CA LYS A 97 36.96 -22.33 54.39
C LYS A 97 37.81 -22.67 53.16
N PHE A 98 37.29 -23.48 52.25
CA PHE A 98 38.00 -23.88 51.02
C PHE A 98 37.86 -22.88 49.87
N HIS A 99 36.66 -22.35 49.64
CA HIS A 99 36.39 -21.57 48.43
C HIS A 99 36.41 -20.05 48.63
N ASN A 100 36.21 -19.56 49.86
CA ASN A 100 36.17 -18.13 50.20
C ASN A 100 36.78 -17.88 51.61
N PRO A 101 38.11 -18.06 51.76
CA PRO A 101 38.79 -18.00 53.05
C PRO A 101 38.59 -16.67 53.79
N ASP A 102 38.51 -15.55 53.05
CA ASP A 102 38.28 -14.21 53.61
C ASP A 102 36.89 -14.11 54.27
N THR A 103 35.87 -14.71 53.63
CA THR A 103 34.50 -14.71 54.15
C THR A 103 34.38 -15.63 55.36
N TYR A 104 35.05 -16.79 55.34
CA TYR A 104 35.12 -17.69 56.49
C TYR A 104 35.79 -17.03 57.71
N THR A 105 36.92 -16.35 57.47
CA THR A 105 37.66 -15.65 58.52
C THR A 105 36.85 -14.49 59.11
N LEU A 106 36.11 -13.77 58.26
CA LEU A 106 35.21 -12.68 58.71
C LEU A 106 34.09 -13.20 59.62
N ILE A 107 33.43 -14.30 59.26
CA ILE A 107 32.27 -14.83 59.99
C ILE A 107 32.69 -15.50 61.30
N THR A 108 33.79 -16.27 61.28
CA THR A 108 34.18 -17.12 62.41
C THR A 108 35.29 -16.53 63.26
N GLY A 109 36.01 -15.51 62.77
CA GLY A 109 37.22 -15.00 63.40
C GLY A 109 38.38 -16.01 63.41
N LEU A 110 38.29 -17.09 62.62
CA LEU A 110 39.28 -18.15 62.55
C LEU A 110 40.06 -18.11 61.24
N GLU A 111 41.36 -18.33 61.33
CA GLU A 111 42.23 -18.38 60.15
C GLU A 111 41.88 -19.60 59.28
N ALA A 112 41.65 -19.34 57.99
CA ALA A 112 41.42 -20.36 56.97
C ALA A 112 42.72 -21.07 56.57
N SER A 113 43.46 -21.67 57.51
CA SER A 113 44.58 -22.53 57.15
C SER A 113 44.05 -23.83 56.50
N THR A 114 44.33 -23.96 55.21
CA THR A 114 44.32 -25.21 54.45
C THR A 114 45.73 -25.81 54.51
N ASP A 115 45.94 -26.79 55.39
CA ASP A 115 47.20 -27.53 55.46
C ASP A 115 47.42 -28.33 54.17
N LEU A 116 48.12 -27.73 53.19
CA LEU A 116 48.58 -28.39 51.95
C LEU A 116 49.41 -29.66 52.24
N HIS A 117 50.01 -29.73 53.43
CA HIS A 117 50.80 -30.87 53.91
C HIS A 117 49.99 -32.14 54.19
N ARG A 118 48.65 -32.04 54.30
CA ARG A 118 47.82 -33.23 54.53
C ARG A 118 47.78 -34.19 53.32
N PHE A 119 48.04 -33.66 52.13
CA PHE A 119 48.13 -34.45 50.90
C PHE A 119 49.55 -34.96 50.61
N SER A 120 50.59 -34.27 51.08
CA SER A 120 51.99 -34.64 50.87
C SER A 120 52.43 -35.90 51.64
N GLY A 121 51.70 -36.29 52.69
CA GLY A 121 51.96 -37.53 53.44
C GLY A 121 51.26 -38.77 52.88
N LEU A 122 50.37 -38.60 51.88
CA LEU A 122 49.52 -39.67 51.37
C LEU A 122 49.98 -40.22 50.01
N LEU A 123 50.82 -39.48 49.28
CA LEU A 123 51.29 -39.85 47.94
C LEU A 123 52.79 -39.52 47.81
N GLU A 124 53.57 -40.46 47.28
CA GLU A 124 54.97 -40.22 46.91
C GLU A 124 55.05 -39.03 45.95
N SER A 125 55.93 -38.07 46.24
CA SER A 125 56.07 -36.81 45.47
C SER A 125 56.32 -37.02 43.97
N SER A 126 56.93 -38.15 43.59
CA SER A 126 57.13 -38.57 42.19
C SER A 126 55.81 -38.89 41.47
N ARG A 127 54.91 -39.66 42.09
CA ARG A 127 53.60 -40.02 41.52
C ARG A 127 52.66 -38.83 41.42
N LEU A 128 52.73 -37.92 42.40
CA LEU A 128 51.96 -36.68 42.36
C LEU A 128 52.37 -35.81 41.17
N THR A 129 53.68 -35.67 40.95
CA THR A 129 54.23 -34.88 39.84
C THR A 129 53.82 -35.46 38.48
N GLU A 130 53.87 -36.80 38.34
CA GLU A 130 53.44 -37.47 37.11
C GLU A 130 51.93 -37.31 36.85
N CYS A 131 51.10 -37.41 37.89
CA CYS A 131 49.66 -37.22 37.77
C CYS A 131 49.30 -35.78 37.39
N LEU A 132 49.98 -34.79 37.97
CA LEU A 132 49.79 -33.39 37.63
C LEU A 132 50.27 -33.09 36.21
N ALA A 133 51.41 -33.62 35.79
CA ALA A 133 51.91 -33.47 34.43
C ALA A 133 50.91 -34.03 33.41
N ARG A 134 50.36 -35.23 33.65
CA ARG A 134 49.31 -35.81 32.80
C ARG A 134 48.03 -34.97 32.75
N ALA A 135 47.57 -34.47 33.90
CA ALA A 135 46.39 -33.61 33.95
C ALA A 135 46.61 -32.28 33.20
N VAL A 136 47.80 -31.67 33.34
CA VAL A 136 48.17 -30.45 32.62
C VAL A 136 48.24 -30.69 31.11
N SER A 137 48.85 -31.80 30.67
CA SER A 137 48.89 -32.16 29.25
C SER A 137 47.49 -32.39 28.67
N SER A 138 46.62 -33.11 29.37
CA SER A 138 45.21 -33.32 28.97
C SER A 138 44.47 -31.99 28.81
N LEU A 139 44.60 -31.09 29.78
CA LEU A 139 43.96 -29.76 29.73
C LEU A 139 44.53 -28.89 28.59
N GLN A 140 45.82 -29.01 28.28
CA GLN A 140 46.42 -28.31 27.15
C GLN A 140 45.90 -28.81 25.80
N GLU A 141 45.70 -30.13 25.66
CA GLU A 141 45.10 -30.74 24.47
C GLU A 141 43.64 -30.33 24.30
N GLU A 142 42.83 -30.39 25.37
CA GLU A 142 41.44 -29.93 25.37
C GLU A 142 41.35 -28.45 25.00
N LEU A 143 42.20 -27.60 25.56
CA LEU A 143 42.26 -26.18 25.21
C LEU A 143 42.62 -25.96 23.73
N ALA A 144 43.56 -26.75 23.20
CA ALA A 144 43.93 -26.67 21.79
C ALA A 144 42.78 -27.13 20.88
N GLN A 145 42.04 -28.18 21.27
CA GLN A 145 40.86 -28.67 20.57
C GLN A 145 39.74 -27.63 20.58
N GLU A 146 39.44 -27.03 21.73
CA GLU A 146 38.44 -25.98 21.84
C GLU A 146 38.78 -24.75 21.00
N LYS A 147 40.06 -24.34 20.96
CA LYS A 147 40.51 -23.26 20.07
C LYS A 147 40.24 -23.59 18.60
N ARG A 148 40.50 -24.82 18.16
CA ARG A 148 40.22 -25.26 16.79
C ARG A 148 38.73 -25.25 16.49
N GLN A 149 37.90 -25.71 17.42
CA GLN A 149 36.45 -25.69 17.30
C GLN A 149 35.89 -24.26 17.25
N CYS A 150 36.37 -23.37 18.12
CA CYS A 150 36.01 -21.95 18.10
C CYS A 150 36.31 -21.30 16.73
N VAL A 151 37.48 -21.57 16.15
CA VAL A 151 37.82 -21.03 14.80
C VAL A 151 36.93 -21.63 13.70
N ALA A 152 36.60 -22.92 13.78
CA ALA A 152 35.71 -23.57 12.83
C ALA A 152 34.28 -23.00 12.90
N LEU A 153 33.74 -22.83 14.12
CA LEU A 153 32.45 -22.20 14.35
C LEU A 153 32.43 -20.74 13.90
N ALA A 154 33.50 -19.98 14.17
CA ALA A 154 33.62 -18.59 13.71
C ALA A 154 33.58 -18.50 12.17
N ARG A 155 34.27 -19.40 11.46
CA ARG A 155 34.21 -19.48 10.00
C ARG A 155 32.80 -19.82 9.50
N HIS A 156 32.14 -20.80 10.13
CA HIS A 156 30.77 -21.17 9.76
C HIS A 156 29.78 -20.03 10.01
N CYS A 157 29.91 -19.32 11.13
CA CYS A 157 29.13 -18.12 11.43
C CYS A 157 29.40 -17.00 10.41
N GLY A 158 30.62 -16.87 9.90
CA GLY A 158 30.95 -15.95 8.80
C GLY A 158 30.20 -16.29 7.52
N GLN A 159 30.25 -17.56 7.10
CA GLN A 159 29.55 -18.06 5.91
C GLN A 159 28.02 -17.87 6.01
N LEU A 160 27.45 -18.14 7.18
CA LEU A 160 26.02 -17.91 7.43
C LEU A 160 25.64 -16.42 7.37
N LYS A 161 26.52 -15.52 7.84
CA LYS A 161 26.27 -14.08 7.73
C LYS A 161 26.31 -13.62 6.28
N GLU A 162 27.28 -14.12 5.50
CA GLU A 162 27.38 -13.82 4.06
C GLU A 162 26.17 -14.36 3.29
N SER A 163 25.66 -15.55 3.63
CA SER A 163 24.46 -16.08 2.98
C SER A 163 23.22 -15.26 3.33
N VAL A 164 23.09 -14.79 4.58
CA VAL A 164 22.00 -13.89 4.99
C VAL A 164 22.06 -12.57 4.22
N THR A 165 23.23 -11.93 4.13
CA THR A 165 23.34 -10.66 3.38
C THR A 165 23.07 -10.84 1.89
N GLN A 166 23.46 -11.97 1.30
CA GLN A 166 23.10 -12.31 -0.08
C GLN A 166 21.59 -12.47 -0.26
N LEU A 167 20.92 -13.18 0.65
CA LEU A 167 19.46 -13.36 0.61
C LEU A 167 18.73 -12.03 0.83
N GLU A 168 19.22 -11.16 1.72
CA GLU A 168 18.67 -9.81 1.91
C GLU A 168 18.78 -8.96 0.65
N ALA A 169 19.93 -8.99 -0.04
CA ALA A 169 20.11 -8.30 -1.31
C ALA A 169 19.17 -8.85 -2.41
N GLN A 170 19.02 -10.17 -2.50
CA GLN A 170 18.07 -10.80 -3.43
C GLN A 170 16.62 -10.40 -3.12
N ASN A 171 16.25 -10.38 -1.84
CA ASN A 171 14.92 -9.97 -1.41
C ASN A 171 14.65 -8.48 -1.74
N GLY A 172 15.66 -7.62 -1.57
CA GLY A 172 15.60 -6.22 -1.99
C GLY A 172 15.38 -6.07 -3.50
N SER A 173 16.09 -6.86 -4.31
CA SER A 173 15.88 -6.88 -5.78
C SER A 173 14.48 -7.36 -6.15
N LEU A 174 14.00 -8.44 -5.53
CA LEU A 174 12.64 -8.96 -5.75
C LEU A 174 11.57 -7.94 -5.35
N ALA A 175 11.75 -7.22 -4.23
CA ALA A 175 10.85 -6.16 -3.82
C ALA A 175 10.81 -5.01 -4.84
N GLY A 176 11.94 -4.67 -5.47
CA GLY A 176 12.00 -3.71 -6.57
C GLY A 176 11.17 -4.17 -7.78
N VAL A 177 11.36 -5.41 -8.23
CA VAL A 177 10.59 -5.97 -9.35
C VAL A 177 9.09 -6.03 -9.04
N GLN A 178 8.72 -6.36 -7.80
CA GLN A 178 7.31 -6.38 -7.37
C GLN A 178 6.69 -4.98 -7.43
N ALA A 179 7.41 -3.95 -6.97
CA ALA A 179 6.93 -2.57 -7.04
C ALA A 179 6.74 -2.09 -8.50
N ASP A 180 7.62 -2.53 -9.39
CA ASP A 180 7.53 -2.26 -10.84
C ASP A 180 6.33 -2.96 -11.47
N TYR A 181 6.10 -4.22 -11.12
CA TYR A 181 4.91 -4.96 -11.53
C TYR A 181 3.62 -4.28 -11.06
N ASP A 182 3.55 -3.87 -9.79
CA ASP A 182 2.37 -3.22 -9.24
C ASP A 182 2.12 -1.84 -9.88
N ARG A 183 3.18 -1.14 -10.30
CA ARG A 183 3.06 0.09 -11.08
C ARG A 183 2.49 -0.17 -12.47
N MET A 184 3.08 -1.11 -13.21
CA MET A 184 2.60 -1.49 -14.54
C MET A 184 1.15 -1.97 -14.50
N LYS A 185 0.76 -2.73 -13.47
CA LYS A 185 -0.62 -3.18 -13.26
C LYS A 185 -1.59 -2.00 -13.07
N ARG A 186 -1.18 -0.97 -12.31
CA ARG A 186 -1.97 0.26 -12.14
C ARG A 186 -2.11 1.00 -13.47
N GLU A 187 -1.03 1.15 -14.23
CA GLU A 187 -1.03 1.79 -15.56
C GLU A 187 -1.91 1.04 -16.57
N ALA A 188 -1.80 -0.30 -16.62
CA ALA A 188 -2.66 -1.13 -17.45
C ALA A 188 -4.15 -0.96 -17.06
N SER A 189 -4.42 -0.86 -15.74
CA SER A 189 -5.78 -0.60 -15.26
C SER A 189 -6.26 0.79 -15.67
N THR A 190 -5.44 1.84 -15.57
CA THR A 190 -5.84 3.19 -15.99
C THR A 190 -6.13 3.24 -17.49
N HIS A 191 -5.28 2.65 -18.32
CA HIS A 191 -5.49 2.59 -19.77
C HIS A 191 -6.73 1.78 -20.15
N PHE A 192 -7.03 0.70 -19.42
CA PHE A 192 -8.27 -0.05 -19.62
C PHE A 192 -9.52 0.83 -19.36
N HIS A 193 -9.52 1.62 -18.28
CA HIS A 193 -10.63 2.54 -18.00
C HIS A 193 -10.72 3.69 -19.03
N GLU A 194 -9.59 4.21 -19.51
CA GLU A 194 -9.55 5.19 -20.61
C GLU A 194 -10.14 4.60 -21.89
N GLY A 195 -9.77 3.37 -22.24
CA GLY A 195 -10.33 2.66 -23.39
C GLY A 195 -11.85 2.48 -23.29
N LEU A 196 -12.37 2.19 -22.10
CA LEU A 196 -13.82 2.12 -21.88
C LEU A 196 -14.51 3.47 -22.09
N LYS A 197 -13.93 4.57 -21.57
CA LYS A 197 -14.46 5.92 -21.77
C LYS A 197 -14.50 6.31 -23.24
N LEU A 198 -13.41 6.08 -23.97
CA LEU A 198 -13.33 6.38 -25.40
C LEU A 198 -14.34 5.56 -26.22
N LYS A 199 -14.57 4.30 -25.84
CA LYS A 199 -15.61 3.46 -26.45
C LYS A 199 -17.00 4.06 -26.23
N ASP A 200 -17.31 4.50 -25.00
CA ASP A 200 -18.60 5.12 -24.70
C ASP A 200 -18.77 6.47 -25.43
N GLU A 201 -17.73 7.27 -25.54
CA GLU A 201 -17.70 8.50 -26.36
C GLU A 201 -17.94 8.21 -27.85
N LEU A 202 -17.32 7.16 -28.40
CA LEU A 202 -17.54 6.71 -29.77
C LEU A 202 -19.00 6.30 -30.01
N TYR A 203 -19.60 5.55 -29.09
CA TYR A 203 -21.02 5.19 -29.18
C TYR A 203 -21.91 6.43 -29.12
N ASN A 204 -21.63 7.39 -28.23
CA ASN A 204 -22.37 8.64 -28.15
C ASN A 204 -22.28 9.46 -29.46
N LEU A 205 -21.08 9.56 -30.04
CA LEU A 205 -20.88 10.24 -31.33
C LEU A 205 -21.62 9.52 -32.47
N SER A 206 -21.55 8.19 -32.51
CA SER A 206 -22.26 7.38 -33.50
C SER A 206 -23.79 7.58 -33.42
N MET A 207 -24.33 7.62 -32.20
CA MET A 207 -25.75 7.90 -31.98
C MET A 207 -26.14 9.31 -32.46
N ARG A 208 -25.33 10.32 -32.14
CA ARG A 208 -25.55 11.70 -32.63
C ARG A 208 -25.49 11.77 -34.15
N TYR A 209 -24.51 11.12 -34.76
CA TYR A 209 -24.37 11.07 -36.21
C TYR A 209 -25.57 10.39 -36.88
N SER A 210 -26.04 9.26 -36.35
CA SER A 210 -27.24 8.57 -36.86
C SER A 210 -28.49 9.45 -36.75
N ASN A 211 -28.66 10.18 -35.64
CA ASN A 211 -29.77 11.11 -35.46
C ASN A 211 -29.70 12.28 -36.45
N ALA A 212 -28.53 12.89 -36.62
CA ALA A 212 -28.32 13.94 -37.62
C ALA A 212 -28.62 13.46 -39.04
N LEU A 213 -28.27 12.21 -39.37
CA LEU A 213 -28.61 11.62 -40.66
C LEU A 213 -30.12 11.46 -40.86
N LYS A 214 -30.84 10.98 -39.83
CA LYS A 214 -32.30 10.88 -39.86
C LYS A 214 -32.97 12.24 -40.00
N GLU A 215 -32.48 13.25 -39.29
CA GLU A 215 -32.97 14.63 -39.40
C GLU A 215 -32.73 15.21 -40.80
N LYS A 216 -31.57 14.96 -41.40
CA LYS A 216 -31.28 15.32 -42.79
C LYS A 216 -32.27 14.66 -43.75
N ASP A 217 -32.52 13.36 -43.61
CA ASP A 217 -33.47 12.65 -44.49
C ASP A 217 -34.90 13.16 -44.31
N LEU A 218 -35.30 13.49 -43.08
CA LEU A 218 -36.58 14.16 -42.80
C LEU A 218 -36.66 15.56 -43.43
N ALA A 219 -35.58 16.32 -43.40
CA ALA A 219 -35.51 17.62 -44.07
C ALA A 219 -35.61 17.48 -45.59
N ILE A 220 -34.94 16.49 -46.18
CA ILE A 220 -35.02 16.22 -47.63
C ILE A 220 -36.45 15.88 -48.06
N THR A 221 -37.11 14.97 -47.33
CA THR A 221 -38.50 14.60 -47.64
C THR A 221 -39.46 15.79 -47.52
N ARG A 222 -39.28 16.65 -46.51
CA ARG A 222 -40.03 17.91 -46.39
C ARG A 222 -39.76 18.87 -47.57
N CYS A 223 -38.50 19.04 -47.96
CA CYS A 223 -38.14 19.87 -49.11
C CYS A 223 -38.76 19.36 -50.42
N GLN A 224 -38.81 18.04 -50.62
CA GLN A 224 -39.45 17.42 -51.78
C GLN A 224 -40.96 17.69 -51.80
N ALA A 225 -41.65 17.51 -50.68
CA ALA A 225 -43.07 17.82 -50.57
C ALA A 225 -43.38 19.30 -50.88
N LEU A 226 -42.59 20.22 -50.34
CA LEU A 226 -42.73 21.66 -50.65
C LEU A 226 -42.44 21.97 -52.13
N GLN A 227 -41.50 21.26 -52.76
CA GLN A 227 -41.24 21.41 -54.20
C GLN A 227 -42.44 20.96 -55.04
N GLU A 228 -43.12 19.89 -54.64
CA GLU A 228 -44.35 19.40 -55.27
C GLU A 228 -45.49 20.42 -55.11
N GLU A 229 -45.70 20.96 -53.92
CA GLU A 229 -46.70 22.01 -53.65
C GLU A 229 -46.44 23.27 -54.49
N LEU A 230 -45.19 23.73 -54.55
CA LEU A 230 -44.80 24.88 -55.39
C LEU A 230 -45.06 24.62 -56.88
N TYR A 231 -44.83 23.41 -57.35
CA TYR A 231 -45.12 23.04 -58.73
C TYR A 231 -46.62 23.12 -59.03
N LEU A 232 -47.46 22.58 -58.14
CA LEU A 232 -48.91 22.64 -58.25
C LEU A 232 -49.43 24.09 -58.22
N ALA A 233 -48.99 24.90 -57.25
CA ALA A 233 -49.38 26.30 -57.14
C ALA A 233 -48.97 27.13 -58.38
N ARG A 234 -47.80 26.84 -58.97
CA ARG A 234 -47.39 27.48 -60.25
C ARG A 234 -48.30 27.09 -61.40
N GLN A 235 -48.70 25.82 -61.48
CA GLN A 235 -49.63 25.35 -62.51
C GLN A 235 -51.01 26.02 -62.36
N GLU A 236 -51.53 26.12 -61.13
CA GLU A 236 -52.78 26.82 -60.83
C GLU A 236 -52.71 28.30 -61.19
N LEU A 237 -51.61 28.98 -60.84
CA LEU A 237 -51.38 30.37 -61.22
C LEU A 237 -51.33 30.55 -62.74
N GLN A 238 -50.70 29.62 -63.47
CA GLN A 238 -50.69 29.64 -64.93
C GLN A 238 -52.09 29.47 -65.52
N ARG A 239 -52.91 28.55 -64.98
CA ARG A 239 -54.33 28.39 -65.38
C ARG A 239 -55.13 29.66 -65.12
N ALA A 240 -55.05 30.22 -63.92
CA ALA A 240 -55.75 31.46 -63.56
C ALA A 240 -55.31 32.66 -64.43
N ARG A 241 -54.03 32.73 -64.81
CA ARG A 241 -53.52 33.75 -65.76
C ARG A 241 -54.09 33.56 -67.16
N ALA A 242 -54.18 32.33 -67.66
CA ALA A 242 -54.78 32.05 -68.95
C ALA A 242 -56.28 32.38 -68.95
N GLU A 243 -57.00 32.04 -67.89
CA GLU A 243 -58.41 32.39 -67.68
C GLU A 243 -58.62 33.91 -67.68
N ARG A 244 -57.83 34.66 -66.89
CA ARG A 244 -57.83 36.13 -66.91
C ARG A 244 -57.50 36.71 -68.29
N GLY A 245 -56.53 36.14 -69.00
CA GLY A 245 -56.21 36.56 -70.37
C GLY A 245 -57.39 36.41 -71.32
N CYS A 246 -58.11 35.28 -71.25
CA CYS A 246 -59.33 35.06 -72.03
C CYS A 246 -60.47 36.01 -71.60
N GLU A 247 -60.62 36.29 -70.30
CA GLU A 247 -61.60 37.26 -69.79
C GLU A 247 -61.28 38.69 -70.23
N GLU A 248 -60.02 39.10 -70.20
CA GLU A 248 -59.57 40.40 -70.70
C GLU A 248 -59.74 40.53 -72.21
N GLU A 249 -59.46 39.48 -72.99
CA GLU A 249 -59.74 39.47 -74.43
C GLU A 249 -61.24 39.60 -74.70
N ARG A 250 -62.11 38.89 -73.95
CA ARG A 250 -63.57 39.07 -74.00
C ARG A 250 -64.00 40.47 -73.58
N ALA A 251 -63.38 41.06 -72.57
CA ALA A 251 -63.67 42.42 -72.12
C ALA A 251 -63.18 43.47 -73.13
N ARG A 252 -62.03 43.29 -73.78
CA ARG A 252 -61.50 44.18 -74.84
C ARG A 252 -62.29 44.08 -76.13
N SER A 253 -62.81 42.90 -76.45
CA SER A 253 -63.78 42.73 -77.55
C SER A 253 -65.20 43.21 -77.18
N GLY A 254 -65.42 43.65 -75.93
CA GLY A 254 -66.69 44.15 -75.42
C GLY A 254 -66.60 45.47 -74.64
N ALA A 255 -65.68 46.39 -74.93
CA ALA A 255 -65.55 47.64 -74.18
C ALA A 255 -66.03 48.89 -74.95
N GLU A 256 -67.27 49.32 -74.65
CA GLU A 256 -67.56 50.74 -74.41
C GLU A 256 -67.42 51.03 -72.89
N HIS A 257 -66.85 52.19 -72.56
CA HIS A 257 -66.44 52.65 -71.21
C HIS A 257 -67.63 53.02 -70.29
N PRO A 258 -67.46 53.05 -68.94
CA PRO A 258 -67.02 54.30 -68.31
C PRO A 258 -66.15 54.14 -67.03
N ARG A 259 -65.06 54.91 -66.96
CA ARG A 259 -64.14 55.05 -65.82
C ARG A 259 -64.22 56.47 -65.25
N ALA A 260 -64.75 56.61 -64.04
CA ALA A 260 -64.50 57.78 -63.18
C ALA A 260 -64.85 57.48 -61.72
N GLY A 261 -65.97 56.79 -61.46
CA GLY A 261 -66.39 56.41 -60.10
C GLY A 261 -65.50 55.34 -59.46
N GLU A 262 -65.07 54.35 -60.24
CA GLU A 262 -64.21 53.24 -59.75
C GLU A 262 -62.81 53.69 -59.32
N LEU A 263 -62.31 54.78 -59.91
CA LEU A 263 -60.98 55.32 -59.56
C LEU A 263 -61.00 56.04 -58.21
N LEU A 264 -62.14 56.62 -57.83
CA LEU A 264 -62.32 57.25 -56.51
C LEU A 264 -62.46 56.19 -55.41
N THR A 265 -63.23 55.12 -55.65
CA THR A 265 -63.35 54.01 -54.71
C THR A 265 -62.04 53.25 -54.52
N LEU A 266 -61.26 53.05 -55.59
CA LEU A 266 -59.91 52.49 -55.51
C LEU A 266 -58.92 53.42 -54.78
N GLY A 267 -59.12 54.74 -54.87
CA GLY A 267 -58.33 55.71 -54.11
C GLY A 267 -58.54 55.59 -52.59
N GLU A 268 -59.79 55.48 -52.16
CA GLU A 268 -60.16 55.27 -50.75
C GLU A 268 -59.72 53.89 -50.22
N GLU A 269 -59.81 52.84 -51.04
CA GLU A 269 -59.31 51.51 -50.70
C GLU A 269 -57.78 51.48 -50.58
N LYS A 270 -57.06 52.25 -51.42
CA LYS A 270 -55.60 52.36 -51.32
C LYS A 270 -55.14 53.12 -50.07
N GLU A 271 -55.91 54.09 -49.60
CA GLU A 271 -55.67 54.76 -48.32
C GLU A 271 -55.94 53.80 -47.14
N LYS A 272 -57.01 53.01 -47.21
CA LYS A 272 -57.32 51.95 -46.22
C LYS A 272 -56.31 50.80 -46.20
N LEU A 273 -55.60 50.55 -47.31
CA LEU A 273 -54.49 49.59 -47.39
C LEU A 273 -53.14 50.19 -46.99
N ARG A 274 -53.06 51.51 -46.74
CA ARG A 274 -51.85 52.17 -46.23
C ARG A 274 -51.74 52.04 -44.71
N SER A 275 -52.86 51.98 -44.00
CA SER A 275 -52.88 51.80 -42.53
C SER A 275 -52.40 50.43 -42.01
N PRO A 276 -52.61 49.28 -42.69
CA PRO A 276 -52.01 48.00 -42.30
C PRO A 276 -50.50 47.98 -42.56
N MET A 277 -50.04 48.69 -43.60
CA MET A 277 -48.61 48.84 -43.92
C MET A 277 -47.90 49.66 -42.84
N GLU A 278 -48.56 50.68 -42.27
CA GLU A 278 -48.07 51.42 -41.09
C GLU A 278 -48.00 50.53 -39.83
N LEU A 279 -48.92 49.57 -39.69
CA LEU A 279 -48.91 48.58 -38.61
C LEU A 279 -47.79 47.53 -38.77
N GLU A 280 -47.51 47.13 -40.02
CA GLU A 280 -46.38 46.25 -40.36
C GLU A 280 -45.04 46.96 -40.13
N THR A 281 -44.93 48.26 -40.44
CA THR A 281 -43.72 49.04 -40.09
C THR A 281 -43.53 49.16 -38.59
N PHE A 282 -44.60 49.37 -37.81
CA PHE A 282 -44.51 49.38 -36.35
C PHE A 282 -44.07 48.02 -35.76
N SER A 283 -44.53 46.93 -36.37
CA SER A 283 -44.12 45.57 -35.97
C SER A 283 -42.66 45.28 -36.31
N LEU A 284 -42.15 45.84 -37.42
CA LEU A 284 -40.73 45.78 -37.79
C LEU A 284 -39.87 46.60 -36.81
N ASP A 285 -40.29 47.80 -36.43
CA ASP A 285 -39.58 48.66 -35.49
C ASP A 285 -39.45 48.00 -34.10
N ILE A 286 -40.50 47.32 -33.62
CA ILE A 286 -40.45 46.54 -32.36
C ILE A 286 -39.43 45.40 -32.46
N LEU A 287 -39.39 44.71 -33.60
CA LEU A 287 -38.42 43.62 -33.81
C LEU A 287 -36.98 44.13 -33.87
N GLU A 288 -36.76 45.29 -34.48
CA GLU A 288 -35.45 45.94 -34.54
C GLU A 288 -35.00 46.37 -33.14
N GLN A 289 -35.89 46.97 -32.34
CA GLN A 289 -35.60 47.32 -30.95
C GLN A 289 -35.24 46.09 -30.10
N HIS A 290 -35.96 44.98 -30.23
CA HIS A 290 -35.62 43.74 -29.50
C HIS A 290 -34.29 43.12 -29.93
N LEU A 291 -33.91 43.28 -31.20
CA LEU A 291 -32.60 42.86 -31.67
C LEU A 291 -31.49 43.70 -31.04
N ASP A 292 -31.67 45.01 -30.96
CA ASP A 292 -30.72 45.93 -30.33
C ASP A 292 -30.57 45.67 -28.83
N GLU A 293 -31.69 45.51 -28.09
CA GLU A 293 -31.69 45.14 -26.67
C GLU A 293 -30.94 43.83 -26.43
N ALA A 294 -31.15 42.81 -27.26
CA ALA A 294 -30.45 41.53 -27.15
C ALA A 294 -28.94 41.64 -27.46
N LEU A 295 -28.53 42.55 -28.35
CA LEU A 295 -27.13 42.81 -28.66
C LEU A 295 -26.42 43.54 -27.52
N GLU A 296 -27.09 44.51 -26.89
CA GLU A 296 -26.60 45.23 -25.71
C GLU A 296 -26.43 44.28 -24.52
N ASP A 297 -27.42 43.42 -24.23
CA ASP A 297 -27.33 42.40 -23.18
C ASP A 297 -26.15 41.45 -23.41
N LYS A 298 -25.94 41.03 -24.67
CA LYS A 298 -24.80 40.20 -25.05
C LYS A 298 -23.47 40.93 -24.78
N GLN A 299 -23.39 42.22 -25.08
CA GLN A 299 -22.19 43.02 -24.80
C GLN A 299 -21.93 43.17 -23.30
N GLN A 300 -22.97 43.47 -22.50
CA GLN A 300 -22.84 43.55 -21.04
C GLN A 300 -22.36 42.23 -20.42
N LEU A 301 -22.87 41.09 -20.91
CA LEU A 301 -22.40 39.77 -20.48
C LEU A 301 -20.94 39.52 -20.85
N LEU A 302 -20.52 39.92 -22.05
CA LEU A 302 -19.12 39.81 -22.47
C LEU A 302 -18.20 40.67 -21.61
N GLU A 303 -18.56 41.93 -21.36
CA GLU A 303 -17.83 42.82 -20.45
C GLU A 303 -17.73 42.22 -19.03
N ARG A 304 -18.82 41.62 -18.55
CA ARG A 304 -18.82 40.92 -17.26
C ARG A 304 -17.86 39.74 -17.24
N ILE A 305 -17.85 38.92 -18.30
CA ILE A 305 -16.90 37.81 -18.46
C ILE A 305 -15.46 38.32 -18.50
N HIS A 306 -15.18 39.40 -19.23
CA HIS A 306 -13.86 40.02 -19.26
C HIS A 306 -13.42 40.50 -17.87
N SER A 307 -14.28 41.23 -17.15
CA SER A 307 -13.98 41.68 -15.77
C SER A 307 -13.74 40.52 -14.79
N LEU A 308 -14.42 39.39 -14.99
CA LEU A 308 -14.23 38.18 -14.17
C LEU A 308 -12.91 37.50 -14.51
N ARG A 309 -12.55 37.42 -15.79
CA ARG A 309 -11.26 36.88 -16.26
C ARG A 309 -10.09 37.72 -15.75
N GLU A 310 -10.21 39.05 -15.79
CA GLU A 310 -9.19 39.96 -15.25
C GLU A 310 -9.01 39.78 -13.74
N ARG A 311 -10.12 39.70 -12.99
CA ARG A 311 -10.05 39.44 -11.54
C ARG A 311 -9.48 38.05 -11.21
N ALA A 312 -9.83 37.04 -11.99
CA ALA A 312 -9.25 35.70 -11.85
C ALA A 312 -7.74 35.70 -12.14
N ALA A 313 -7.31 36.39 -13.20
CA ALA A 313 -5.90 36.55 -13.54
C ALA A 313 -5.13 37.33 -12.45
N ALA A 314 -5.71 38.41 -11.91
CA ALA A 314 -5.13 39.14 -10.79
C ALA A 314 -5.02 38.28 -9.52
N ALA A 315 -6.04 37.49 -9.20
CA ALA A 315 -6.01 36.56 -8.08
C ALA A 315 -4.94 35.46 -8.28
N GLU A 316 -4.78 34.93 -9.50
CA GLU A 316 -3.69 33.98 -9.82
C GLU A 316 -2.30 34.62 -9.68
N GLN A 317 -2.14 35.89 -10.09
CA GLN A 317 -0.89 36.63 -9.90
C GLN A 317 -0.59 36.86 -8.42
N GLN A 318 -1.60 37.19 -7.61
CA GLN A 318 -1.48 37.30 -6.16
C GLN A 318 -1.11 35.95 -5.52
N HIS A 319 -1.73 34.84 -5.94
CA HIS A 319 -1.35 33.49 -5.49
C HIS A 319 0.08 33.11 -5.86
N LYS A 320 0.58 33.53 -7.03
CA LYS A 320 1.98 33.33 -7.43
C LYS A 320 2.95 34.17 -6.60
N GLN A 321 2.58 35.39 -6.21
CA GLN A 321 3.38 36.24 -5.32
C GLN A 321 3.41 35.70 -3.88
N VAL A 322 2.27 35.26 -3.34
CA VAL A 322 2.19 34.63 -2.01
C VAL A 322 2.87 33.25 -1.97
N GLY A 323 2.91 32.52 -3.10
CA GLY A 323 3.64 31.26 -3.21
C GLY A 323 5.17 31.41 -3.25
N LEU A 324 5.70 32.62 -3.46
CA LEU A 324 7.13 32.92 -3.44
C LEU A 324 7.61 33.50 -2.10
N GLU A 325 6.69 33.87 -1.19
CA GLU A 325 7.01 34.25 0.19
C GLU A 325 6.26 33.38 1.20
N GLY A 326 6.85 32.25 1.58
CA GLY A 326 6.53 31.58 2.85
C GLY A 326 7.69 31.75 3.82
N PRO A 327 7.42 32.01 5.12
CA PRO A 327 7.33 30.85 6.01
C PRO A 327 6.38 30.95 7.24
N ALA A 328 6.03 29.74 7.70
CA ALA A 328 5.86 29.28 9.09
C ALA A 328 4.57 29.54 9.91
N ALA A 329 4.20 28.46 10.63
CA ALA A 329 3.25 28.30 11.74
C ALA A 329 1.75 28.44 11.40
N GLY A 330 0.82 27.59 11.85
CA GLY A 330 0.81 26.49 12.81
C GLY A 330 -0.66 26.20 13.16
N ALA A 331 -0.93 25.00 13.68
CA ALA A 331 -2.18 24.53 14.28
C ALA A 331 -3.31 24.02 13.34
N ALA A 332 -3.50 22.70 13.40
CA ALA A 332 -4.78 22.01 13.19
C ALA A 332 -5.58 21.98 14.51
N PRO A 333 -6.74 21.29 14.62
CA PRO A 333 -7.70 20.80 13.62
C PRO A 333 -9.15 21.24 13.94
N LEU A 334 -10.13 21.01 13.07
CA LEU A 334 -11.48 20.54 13.44
C LEU A 334 -12.25 20.12 12.17
N GLY A 335 -12.97 19.00 12.28
CA GLY A 335 -13.48 18.22 11.16
C GLY A 335 -14.71 18.76 10.43
N GLY A 336 -14.98 18.17 9.28
CA GLY A 336 -16.20 18.34 8.51
C GLY A 336 -16.09 17.63 7.18
N LYS A 337 -16.74 16.47 7.06
CA LYS A 337 -16.84 15.68 5.82
C LYS A 337 -17.46 16.54 4.71
N GLY A 338 -16.86 16.49 3.52
CA GLY A 338 -17.43 17.08 2.31
C GLY A 338 -16.50 16.83 1.13
N GLY A 339 -16.60 15.64 0.53
CA GLY A 339 -15.91 15.36 -0.73
C GLY A 339 -16.51 16.22 -1.84
N VAL A 340 -15.70 17.10 -2.40
CA VAL A 340 -15.96 17.71 -3.72
C VAL A 340 -14.73 17.44 -4.57
N GLN A 341 -14.96 16.69 -5.64
CA GLN A 341 -13.97 16.29 -6.63
C GLN A 341 -13.39 17.53 -7.29
N ARG A 342 -12.06 17.64 -7.21
CA ARG A 342 -11.28 18.67 -7.89
C ARG A 342 -11.08 18.23 -9.34
N ALA A 343 -11.90 18.76 -10.25
CA ALA A 343 -11.65 18.63 -11.68
C ALA A 343 -10.43 19.49 -12.05
N GLY A 344 -9.43 18.87 -12.67
CA GLY A 344 -8.24 19.55 -13.15
C GLY A 344 -8.57 20.44 -14.35
N CYS A 345 -8.15 21.70 -14.29
CA CYS A 345 -8.04 22.55 -15.47
C CYS A 345 -6.75 22.19 -16.23
N GLY A 346 -6.89 21.60 -17.41
CA GLY A 346 -5.84 21.54 -18.43
C GLY A 346 -5.77 22.85 -19.23
N PRO A 347 -4.66 23.12 -19.93
CA PRO A 347 -4.39 24.44 -20.52
C PRO A 347 -5.21 24.71 -21.79
N ALA A 348 -5.45 26.00 -22.02
CA ALA A 348 -6.14 26.56 -23.18
C ALA A 348 -5.47 26.16 -24.50
N ARG A 349 -6.29 25.71 -25.46
CA ARG A 349 -5.92 25.68 -26.89
C ARG A 349 -6.49 26.93 -27.53
N ASP A 350 -5.61 27.76 -28.07
CA ASP A 350 -5.92 28.89 -28.94
C ASP A 350 -6.67 28.40 -30.20
N LEU A 351 -7.76 29.09 -30.55
CA LEU A 351 -8.38 29.04 -31.87
C LEU A 351 -8.56 30.47 -32.39
N PRO A 352 -8.30 30.72 -33.68
CA PRO A 352 -8.08 32.06 -34.23
C PRO A 352 -9.37 32.77 -34.65
N GLU A 353 -9.30 34.10 -34.71
CA GLU A 353 -10.32 35.01 -35.23
C GLU A 353 -10.65 34.80 -36.73
N PRO A 354 -11.86 35.18 -37.19
CA PRO A 354 -12.19 35.21 -38.60
C PRO A 354 -11.77 36.54 -39.25
N ALA A 355 -10.85 36.47 -40.22
CA ALA A 355 -10.52 37.58 -41.10
C ALA A 355 -11.63 37.82 -42.14
N GLY A 356 -11.97 39.09 -42.33
CA GLY A 356 -12.99 39.58 -43.25
C GLY A 356 -12.67 39.33 -44.74
N LYS A 357 -13.74 39.24 -45.51
CA LYS A 357 -13.75 39.07 -46.97
C LYS A 357 -13.22 40.33 -47.68
N GLY A 358 -12.29 40.14 -48.60
CA GLY A 358 -11.96 41.08 -49.67
C GLY A 358 -12.17 40.40 -51.03
N LEU A 359 -12.99 41.03 -51.87
CA LEU A 359 -13.25 40.67 -53.26
C LEU A 359 -11.98 40.80 -54.13
N ALA A 360 -11.77 39.87 -55.07
CA ALA A 360 -11.38 40.16 -56.45
C ALA A 360 -11.50 38.90 -57.33
N ALA A 361 -11.98 39.11 -58.54
CA ALA A 361 -12.26 38.14 -59.58
C ALA A 361 -11.00 37.73 -60.38
N GLN A 362 -10.99 36.51 -60.95
CA GLN A 362 -11.03 36.28 -62.40
C GLN A 362 -10.81 34.79 -62.76
N GLU A 363 -11.71 34.32 -63.62
CA GLU A 363 -11.50 33.45 -64.80
C GLU A 363 -10.77 32.09 -64.70
N GLY A 364 -11.39 31.07 -65.31
CA GLY A 364 -10.64 29.91 -65.80
C GLY A 364 -11.39 28.57 -65.89
N VAL A 365 -12.42 28.51 -66.72
CA VAL A 365 -12.82 27.37 -67.59
C VAL A 365 -12.04 26.05 -67.40
N ARG A 366 -12.72 24.92 -67.12
CA ARG A 366 -13.05 23.87 -68.10
C ARG A 366 -13.63 22.61 -67.45
N ALA A 367 -14.73 22.14 -68.03
CA ALA A 367 -15.43 20.91 -67.72
C ALA A 367 -14.66 19.65 -68.17
N HIS A 368 -14.83 18.53 -67.47
CA HIS A 368 -15.51 17.35 -68.01
C HIS A 368 -15.66 16.24 -66.97
N GLY A 369 -16.91 15.85 -66.71
CA GLY A 369 -17.25 14.53 -66.17
C GLY A 369 -17.47 13.53 -67.30
N ARG A 370 -17.21 12.25 -66.97
CA ARG A 370 -17.75 10.97 -67.49
C ARG A 370 -16.83 9.89 -66.87
N GLY A 371 -17.25 8.94 -66.04
CA GLY A 371 -18.50 8.18 -66.01
C GLY A 371 -18.32 6.95 -66.90
N LEU A 372 -17.91 5.81 -66.34
CA LEU A 372 -18.07 4.51 -66.99
C LEU A 372 -18.35 3.38 -65.99
N ARG A 373 -19.33 2.58 -66.41
CA ARG A 373 -19.98 1.43 -65.81
C ARG A 373 -19.30 0.15 -66.31
N ALA A 374 -19.49 -0.93 -65.54
CA ALA A 374 -18.95 -2.27 -65.69
C ALA A 374 -19.15 -2.96 -67.05
N GLU A 375 -18.22 -3.86 -67.39
CA GLU A 375 -18.49 -5.13 -68.08
C GLU A 375 -17.58 -6.25 -67.55
N ALA A 376 -18.09 -7.47 -67.62
CA ALA A 376 -17.54 -8.71 -67.07
C ALA A 376 -17.14 -9.69 -68.19
N ALA A 377 -16.46 -10.78 -67.77
CA ALA A 377 -15.95 -11.93 -68.53
C ALA A 377 -14.60 -11.70 -69.23
N GLY A 378 -13.57 -12.55 -69.11
CA GLY A 378 -13.40 -13.82 -68.41
C GLY A 378 -11.95 -14.31 -68.55
N GLU A 379 -11.64 -15.40 -67.86
CA GLU A 379 -10.50 -16.33 -68.02
C GLU A 379 -9.09 -15.97 -67.51
N SER A 380 -8.83 -16.57 -66.33
CA SER A 380 -7.74 -17.55 -66.08
C SER A 380 -6.38 -17.07 -65.53
N ALA A 381 -5.91 -17.90 -64.60
CA ALA A 381 -4.56 -18.05 -64.04
C ALA A 381 -4.11 -17.12 -62.88
N GLY A 382 -3.89 -17.75 -61.72
CA GLY A 382 -2.61 -17.58 -61.01
C GLY A 382 -2.62 -16.90 -59.63
N ALA A 383 -2.75 -17.73 -58.59
CA ALA A 383 -1.94 -17.72 -57.37
C ALA A 383 -2.10 -16.62 -56.29
N THR A 384 -2.34 -17.13 -55.07
CA THR A 384 -1.89 -16.66 -53.74
C THR A 384 -2.56 -15.44 -53.08
N GLU A 385 -3.63 -15.71 -52.32
CA GLU A 385 -4.03 -14.92 -51.13
C GLU A 385 -3.30 -15.43 -49.87
N PRO A 386 -3.12 -14.56 -48.86
CA PRO A 386 -3.43 -14.97 -47.49
C PRO A 386 -4.44 -14.01 -46.85
N ARG A 387 -5.54 -14.57 -46.35
CA ARG A 387 -6.52 -13.90 -45.48
C ARG A 387 -6.35 -14.33 -44.01
N PRO A 388 -6.91 -13.54 -43.06
CA PRO A 388 -6.42 -13.43 -41.69
C PRO A 388 -7.01 -14.48 -40.74
N ARG A 389 -6.25 -14.79 -39.67
CA ARG A 389 -6.65 -15.73 -38.61
C ARG A 389 -7.76 -15.13 -37.75
N GLY A 390 -8.96 -15.70 -37.89
CA GLY A 390 -9.99 -15.66 -36.86
C GLY A 390 -9.61 -16.54 -35.68
N TRP A 391 -9.94 -16.07 -34.49
CA TRP A 391 -9.84 -16.82 -33.25
C TRP A 391 -10.94 -17.87 -33.24
N ASP A 392 -10.60 -19.12 -32.98
CA ASP A 392 -11.61 -20.09 -32.55
C ASP A 392 -11.10 -20.99 -31.44
N VAL A 393 -11.98 -21.12 -30.47
CA VAL A 393 -11.84 -21.86 -29.22
C VAL A 393 -12.45 -23.23 -29.46
N SER A 394 -11.72 -24.31 -29.18
CA SER A 394 -12.26 -25.51 -28.51
C SER A 394 -11.23 -26.63 -28.32
N ARG A 395 -11.15 -27.05 -27.05
CA ARG A 395 -11.27 -28.44 -26.53
C ARG A 395 -10.60 -29.64 -27.23
N ASP A 396 -10.00 -30.41 -26.32
CA ASP A 396 -9.86 -31.87 -26.24
C ASP A 396 -8.71 -32.53 -27.03
N ILE A 397 -7.87 -33.27 -26.29
CA ILE A 397 -7.74 -34.74 -26.29
C ILE A 397 -6.37 -35.15 -25.69
N LEU A 398 -6.41 -35.90 -24.58
CA LEU A 398 -5.34 -36.81 -24.12
C LEU A 398 -5.26 -38.03 -25.06
N PRO A 399 -4.07 -38.64 -25.30
CA PRO A 399 -3.62 -39.78 -24.46
C PRO A 399 -2.08 -39.81 -24.33
N GLY A 400 -1.39 -40.58 -23.48
CA GLY A 400 -1.71 -41.63 -22.52
C GLY A 400 -0.37 -42.33 -22.15
N ALA A 401 -0.29 -42.86 -20.91
CA ALA A 401 0.59 -43.94 -20.39
C ALA A 401 2.11 -43.93 -20.72
N SER A 402 3.06 -44.29 -19.87
CA SER A 402 3.15 -44.85 -18.51
C SER A 402 4.65 -45.03 -18.23
N LEU A 403 5.12 -44.85 -16.99
CA LEU A 403 5.95 -45.80 -16.24
C LEU A 403 6.65 -45.11 -15.04
N SER A 404 6.30 -45.63 -13.85
CA SER A 404 7.24 -45.99 -12.77
C SER A 404 7.79 -44.93 -11.81
N SER A 405 7.17 -44.94 -10.62
CA SER A 405 7.80 -45.14 -9.28
C SER A 405 8.72 -44.08 -8.68
N LEU A 406 8.24 -43.45 -7.59
CA LEU A 406 8.80 -43.45 -6.21
C LEU A 406 7.95 -42.45 -5.38
N GLN A 407 6.95 -42.91 -4.62
CA GLN A 407 7.06 -43.26 -3.21
C GLN A 407 7.63 -42.12 -2.33
N ARG A 408 6.75 -41.31 -1.69
CA ARG A 408 6.67 -41.06 -0.23
C ARG A 408 5.75 -39.86 0.07
N ALA A 409 4.66 -40.12 0.80
CA ALA A 409 3.72 -39.14 1.33
C ALA A 409 4.31 -38.33 2.51
N PRO A 410 3.75 -37.15 2.85
CA PRO A 410 4.20 -36.32 3.97
C PRO A 410 3.60 -36.81 5.30
N GLN A 411 4.40 -36.83 6.37
CA GLN A 411 3.92 -37.08 7.73
C GLN A 411 3.27 -35.82 8.31
N ALA A 412 2.04 -35.99 8.79
CA ALA A 412 1.33 -35.07 9.66
C ALA A 412 1.92 -35.13 11.09
N ALA A 413 2.00 -33.97 11.74
CA ALA A 413 2.36 -33.83 13.16
C ALA A 413 1.21 -34.30 14.08
N PRO A 414 1.50 -34.84 15.28
CA PRO A 414 0.48 -35.34 16.19
C PRO A 414 -0.01 -34.25 17.16
N VAL A 415 -1.32 -34.09 17.26
CA VAL A 415 -1.98 -33.46 18.43
C VAL A 415 -2.43 -34.59 19.34
N GLY A 416 -1.73 -34.75 20.47
CA GLY A 416 -2.06 -35.72 21.51
C GLY A 416 -3.21 -35.25 22.39
N ALA A 417 -4.15 -36.14 22.67
CA ALA A 417 -5.23 -35.99 23.63
C ALA A 417 -5.13 -37.05 24.74
N ARG A 418 -5.67 -36.69 25.92
CA ARG A 418 -6.02 -37.47 27.15
C ARG A 418 -5.17 -37.13 28.37
N ALA A 419 -5.70 -37.04 29.60
CA ALA A 419 -7.07 -37.07 30.14
C ALA A 419 -7.01 -36.73 31.66
N ALA A 420 -8.18 -36.33 32.22
CA ALA A 420 -8.64 -36.47 33.63
C ALA A 420 -7.91 -35.65 34.73
N ALA A 421 -8.54 -35.05 35.76
CA ALA A 421 -9.91 -34.79 36.25
C ALA A 421 -9.77 -33.79 37.45
N PRO A 422 -10.73 -33.65 38.39
CA PRO A 422 -12.07 -33.04 38.35
C PRO A 422 -12.12 -31.69 39.14
N ALA A 423 -13.14 -30.86 38.93
CA ALA A 423 -13.48 -29.83 39.91
C ALA A 423 -15.00 -29.63 40.01
N LEU A 424 -15.46 -29.80 41.24
CA LEU A 424 -16.81 -29.66 41.75
C LEU A 424 -17.23 -28.18 41.90
N CYS A 425 -18.55 -28.02 42.04
CA CYS A 425 -19.30 -26.90 42.61
C CYS A 425 -19.65 -25.69 41.71
N SER A 426 -20.90 -25.75 41.23
CA SER A 426 -21.83 -24.65 40.93
C SER A 426 -22.20 -23.81 42.20
N PRO A 427 -23.19 -22.90 42.15
CA PRO A 427 -23.28 -21.64 41.41
C PRO A 427 -23.49 -20.45 42.39
N GLY A 428 -23.72 -19.26 41.85
CA GLY A 428 -23.62 -17.99 42.58
C GLY A 428 -24.61 -17.71 43.72
N ARG A 429 -24.14 -16.86 44.63
CA ARG A 429 -24.76 -15.60 45.04
C ARG A 429 -23.69 -14.66 45.56
#